data_AF-A0A8S1ZDN3-F1
#
_entry.id   AF-A0A8S1ZDN3-F1
#
_cell.length_a   1.000
_cell.length_b   1.000
_cell.length_c   1.000
_cell.angle_alpha   90.00
_cell.angle_beta   90.00
_cell.angle_gamma   90.00
#
_symmetry.space_group_name_H-M   'P 1'
#
loop_
_entity.id
_entity.type
_entity.pdbx_description
1 polymer ?
#
loop_
_entity_poly.entity_id
_entity_poly.type
_entity_poly.pdbx_seq_one_letter_code
_entity_poly.pdbx_strand_id
1 'polypeptide(L)'
;MFFCQKDQSLINKVPWLVVKSNLYFIPSLWLNPSFQTELIKLFPQKDTVFYHLARYLFHPTNQVWGMVTRSYNAYLSRADEILGIQIRVFSRQTKYFQHVMNQIVACTQREKLLPEAAAQGESQATNTSNPTKLKAVLVTSLNPEYSNNLKNMYWERPTTTGDIVKVYQPSRERFQQTDKKLHDQKALAEMYLLSLTDKLITSSSSTFGYVAQGLGGLKPWILYTPKKFKTPNPPCGRGVSMEPCFLKPPAHRCEAKKGINTAKIVPFVRHCEDLRHYGLKLVDDTKDEL
;
A
#
# COMPACT_ATOMS: atom_id res chain seq x y z
N MET A 1 -17.47 6.69 23.29
CA MET A 1 -18.08 5.54 22.59
C MET A 1 -18.54 5.93 21.16
N PHE A 2 -17.78 6.70 20.37
CA PHE A 2 -18.26 7.18 19.05
C PHE A 2 -18.79 6.05 18.13
N PHE A 3 -18.15 4.88 18.11
CA PHE A 3 -18.58 3.76 17.27
C PHE A 3 -19.82 3.01 17.80
N CYS A 4 -20.45 3.49 18.87
CA CYS A 4 -21.58 2.84 19.52
C CYS A 4 -22.92 3.43 19.11
N GLN A 5 -23.89 2.55 18.90
CA GLN A 5 -25.25 2.92 18.51
C GLN A 5 -25.89 3.93 19.47
N LYS A 6 -25.75 3.72 20.78
CA LYS A 6 -26.31 4.62 21.81
C LYS A 6 -25.77 6.05 21.67
N ASP A 7 -24.46 6.20 21.58
CA ASP A 7 -23.83 7.51 21.41
C ASP A 7 -24.16 8.14 20.07
N GLN A 8 -24.24 7.35 19.00
CA GLN A 8 -24.64 7.85 17.67
C GLN A 8 -26.07 8.44 17.70
N SER A 9 -26.99 7.87 18.48
CA SER A 9 -28.33 8.44 18.64
C SER A 9 -28.34 9.83 19.31
N LEU A 10 -27.35 10.12 20.16
CA LEU A 10 -27.17 11.44 20.76
C LEU A 10 -26.47 12.39 19.78
N ILE A 11 -25.42 11.91 19.11
CA ILE A 11 -24.65 12.66 18.11
C ILE A 11 -25.56 13.14 16.97
N ASN A 12 -26.52 12.30 16.52
CA ASN A 12 -27.47 12.63 15.46
C ASN A 12 -28.39 13.83 15.78
N LYS A 13 -28.50 14.22 17.05
CA LYS A 13 -29.30 15.40 17.47
C LYS A 13 -28.49 16.70 17.43
N VAL A 14 -27.17 16.60 17.24
CA VAL A 14 -26.28 17.75 17.23
C VAL A 14 -26.12 18.23 15.78
N PRO A 15 -26.43 19.50 15.47
CA PRO A 15 -26.38 20.00 14.09
C PRO A 15 -24.96 20.21 13.56
N TRP A 16 -23.96 20.38 14.45
CA TRP A 16 -22.57 20.66 14.08
C TRP A 16 -21.63 19.67 14.74
N LEU A 17 -20.90 18.92 13.90
CA LEU A 17 -19.86 17.99 14.34
C LEU A 17 -18.51 18.46 13.82
N VAL A 18 -17.58 18.72 14.73
CA VAL A 18 -16.19 19.02 14.41
C VAL A 18 -15.36 17.78 14.66
N VAL A 19 -14.75 17.24 13.60
CA VAL A 19 -14.00 15.98 13.66
C VAL A 19 -12.51 16.24 13.43
N LYS A 20 -11.68 15.76 14.34
CA LYS A 20 -10.21 15.69 14.18
C LYS A 20 -9.78 14.24 14.23
N SER A 21 -9.36 13.70 13.09
CA SER A 21 -8.88 12.32 12.97
C SER A 21 -7.71 12.24 11.99
N ASN A 22 -6.77 11.35 12.27
CA ASN A 22 -5.69 10.95 11.37
C ASN A 22 -5.75 9.44 11.05
N LEU A 23 -6.92 8.82 11.24
CA LEU A 23 -7.12 7.38 11.10
C LEU A 23 -8.24 7.09 10.10
N TYR A 24 -8.05 6.01 9.33
CA TYR A 24 -9.09 5.42 8.48
C TYR A 24 -10.04 4.57 9.33
N PHE A 25 -11.04 5.20 9.95
CA PHE A 25 -11.91 4.54 10.93
C PHE A 25 -13.11 3.79 10.32
N ILE A 26 -13.19 3.72 8.98
CA ILE A 26 -14.30 3.10 8.25
C ILE A 26 -14.60 1.67 8.74
N PRO A 27 -13.63 0.77 8.94
CA PRO A 27 -13.92 -0.61 9.38
C PRO A 27 -14.74 -0.70 10.67
N SER A 28 -14.61 0.26 11.59
CA SER A 28 -15.41 0.27 12.82
C SER A 28 -16.81 0.86 12.64
N LEU A 29 -17.10 1.58 11.56
CA LEU A 29 -18.46 1.99 11.23
C LEU A 29 -19.32 0.77 10.85
N TRP A 30 -18.71 -0.21 10.17
CA TRP A 30 -19.35 -1.47 9.80
C TRP A 30 -19.71 -2.39 10.98
N LEU A 31 -19.14 -2.11 12.15
CA LEU A 31 -19.45 -2.80 13.41
C LEU A 31 -20.65 -2.17 14.15
N ASN A 32 -21.14 -1.01 13.69
CA ASN A 32 -22.30 -0.35 14.26
C ASN A 32 -23.56 -0.80 13.48
N PRO A 33 -24.53 -1.47 14.12
CA PRO A 33 -25.74 -1.96 13.46
C PRO A 33 -26.53 -0.87 12.73
N SER A 34 -26.52 0.36 13.25
CA SER A 34 -27.24 1.49 12.63
C SER A 34 -26.66 1.93 11.28
N PHE A 35 -25.37 1.71 11.04
CA PHE A 35 -24.72 2.06 9.77
C PHE A 35 -24.62 0.88 8.82
N GLN A 36 -24.48 -0.33 9.37
CA GLN A 36 -24.22 -1.54 8.61
C GLN A 36 -25.24 -1.78 7.49
N THR A 37 -26.53 -1.60 7.77
CA THR A 37 -27.60 -1.82 6.78
C THR A 37 -27.41 -0.95 5.53
N GLU A 38 -27.02 0.30 5.70
CA GLU A 38 -26.83 1.22 4.58
C GLU A 38 -25.48 0.98 3.88
N LEU A 39 -24.43 0.70 4.66
CA LEU A 39 -23.10 0.39 4.12
C LEU A 39 -23.11 -0.85 3.21
N ILE A 40 -23.90 -1.88 3.54
CA ILE A 40 -24.06 -3.09 2.70
C ILE A 40 -24.70 -2.74 1.35
N LYS A 41 -25.68 -1.81 1.32
CA LYS A 41 -26.32 -1.37 0.08
C LYS A 41 -25.40 -0.50 -0.77
N LEU A 42 -24.66 0.41 -0.13
CA LEU A 42 -23.73 1.31 -0.80
C LEU A 42 -22.51 0.58 -1.37
N PHE A 43 -22.03 -0.44 -0.66
CA PHE A 43 -20.83 -1.20 -1.03
C PHE A 43 -21.11 -2.71 -1.01
N PRO A 44 -21.76 -3.26 -2.06
CA PRO A 44 -22.00 -4.70 -2.17
C PRO A 44 -20.70 -5.51 -2.07
N GLN A 45 -19.66 -5.04 -2.77
CA GLN A 45 -18.28 -5.49 -2.58
C GLN A 45 -17.66 -4.72 -1.41
N LYS A 46 -17.47 -5.40 -0.28
CA LYS A 46 -17.25 -4.73 1.01
C LYS A 46 -15.86 -4.11 1.14
N ASP A 47 -14.92 -4.52 0.30
CA ASP A 47 -13.56 -4.01 0.26
C ASP A 47 -13.30 -2.92 -0.80
N THR A 48 -14.37 -2.22 -1.22
CA THR A 48 -14.29 -1.18 -2.25
C THR A 48 -14.54 0.24 -1.74
N VAL A 49 -14.71 0.41 -0.42
CA VAL A 49 -15.13 1.68 0.19
C VAL A 49 -14.16 2.82 -0.14
N PHE A 50 -12.88 2.66 0.18
CA PHE A 50 -11.87 3.67 -0.12
C PHE A 50 -11.65 3.82 -1.61
N TYR A 51 -11.68 2.72 -2.38
CA TYR A 51 -11.51 2.77 -3.84
C TYR A 51 -12.53 3.69 -4.52
N HIS A 52 -13.82 3.53 -4.20
CA HIS A 52 -14.87 4.36 -4.77
C HIS A 52 -14.82 5.80 -4.23
N LEU A 53 -14.75 5.97 -2.90
CA LEU A 53 -14.81 7.30 -2.30
C LEU A 53 -13.58 8.14 -2.62
N ALA A 54 -12.38 7.55 -2.63
CA ALA A 54 -11.15 8.29 -2.93
C ALA A 54 -11.15 8.79 -4.38
N ARG A 55 -11.59 7.96 -5.34
CA ARG A 55 -11.70 8.36 -6.76
C ARG A 55 -12.80 9.38 -7.01
N TYR A 56 -13.83 9.40 -6.17
CA TYR A 56 -14.87 10.44 -6.23
C TYR A 56 -14.38 11.77 -5.65
N LEU A 57 -13.72 11.74 -4.49
CA LEU A 57 -13.37 12.94 -3.71
C LEU A 57 -12.06 13.58 -4.13
N PHE A 58 -11.02 12.80 -4.43
CA PHE A 58 -9.67 13.31 -4.60
C PHE A 58 -9.32 13.40 -6.07
N HIS A 59 -9.25 14.63 -6.57
CA HIS A 59 -8.76 14.94 -7.92
C HIS A 59 -7.54 15.85 -7.79
N PRO A 60 -6.37 15.47 -8.34
CA PRO A 60 -5.18 16.29 -8.23
C PRO A 60 -5.36 17.57 -9.04
N THR A 61 -4.85 18.69 -8.53
CA THR A 61 -4.80 19.95 -9.30
C THR A 61 -3.91 19.78 -10.54
N ASN A 62 -4.08 20.65 -11.53
CA ASN A 62 -3.28 20.64 -12.77
C ASN A 62 -1.76 20.62 -12.51
N GLN A 63 -1.29 21.30 -11.45
CA GLN A 63 0.12 21.31 -11.08
C GLN A 63 0.61 19.91 -10.71
N VAL A 64 -0.13 19.20 -9.85
CA VAL A 64 0.19 17.83 -9.42
C VAL A 64 0.00 16.85 -10.58
N TRP A 65 -1.12 16.97 -11.31
CA TRP A 65 -1.40 16.12 -12.46
C TRP A 65 -0.33 16.24 -13.55
N GLY A 66 0.19 17.46 -13.78
CA GLY A 66 1.32 17.68 -14.67
C GLY A 66 2.60 16.96 -14.21
N MET A 67 2.85 16.82 -12.91
CA MET A 67 3.97 16.00 -12.40
C MET A 67 3.74 14.52 -12.72
N VAL A 68 2.54 14.01 -12.46
CA VAL A 68 2.16 12.62 -12.74
C VAL A 68 2.33 12.30 -14.22
N THR A 69 1.71 13.07 -15.11
CA THR A 69 1.70 12.77 -16.55
C THR A 69 3.09 12.88 -17.17
N ARG A 70 3.89 13.89 -16.82
CA ARG A 70 5.27 14.01 -17.32
C ARG A 70 6.14 12.84 -16.87
N SER A 71 6.07 12.44 -15.61
CA SER A 71 6.83 11.29 -15.09
C SER A 71 6.37 9.98 -15.73
N TYR A 72 5.06 9.74 -15.83
CA TYR A 72 4.52 8.53 -16.43
C TYR A 72 4.94 8.41 -17.91
N ASN A 73 4.74 9.47 -18.69
CA ASN A 73 5.05 9.48 -20.11
C ASN A 73 6.54 9.28 -20.39
N ALA A 74 7.42 9.91 -19.60
CA ALA A 74 8.86 9.85 -19.81
C ALA A 74 9.49 8.50 -19.39
N TYR A 75 8.97 7.87 -18.33
CA TYR A 75 9.68 6.76 -17.67
C TYR A 75 8.92 5.44 -17.64
N LEU A 76 7.58 5.45 -17.70
CA LEU A 76 6.75 4.27 -17.45
C LEU A 76 5.94 3.82 -18.67
N SER A 77 5.49 4.75 -19.51
CA SER A 77 4.54 4.51 -20.61
C SER A 77 4.92 3.47 -21.66
N ARG A 78 6.22 3.17 -21.80
CA ARG A 78 6.75 2.24 -22.81
C ARG A 78 6.99 0.83 -22.28
N ALA A 79 6.79 0.60 -20.98
CA ALA A 79 7.00 -0.71 -20.39
C ALA A 79 5.83 -1.64 -20.70
N ASP A 80 6.13 -2.93 -20.88
CA ASP A 80 5.13 -3.99 -21.02
C ASP A 80 4.47 -4.34 -19.67
N GLU A 81 5.17 -4.06 -18.56
CA GLU A 81 4.68 -4.24 -17.20
C GLU A 81 5.36 -3.23 -16.26
N ILE A 82 4.58 -2.63 -15.36
CA ILE A 82 5.03 -1.63 -14.39
C ILE A 82 4.84 -2.17 -12.97
N LEU A 83 5.93 -2.26 -12.22
CA LEU A 83 5.94 -2.61 -10.80
C LEU A 83 6.16 -1.36 -9.94
N GLY A 84 5.21 -1.05 -9.07
CA GLY A 84 5.36 -0.05 -8.01
C GLY A 84 6.01 -0.66 -6.76
N ILE A 85 7.00 0.00 -6.18
CA ILE A 85 7.61 -0.36 -4.90
C ILE A 85 7.60 0.86 -3.98
N GLN A 86 6.64 0.84 -3.04
CA GLN A 86 6.49 1.86 -2.02
C GLN A 86 7.28 1.48 -0.76
N ILE A 87 8.32 2.27 -0.46
CA ILE A 87 9.25 2.00 0.64
C ILE A 87 9.11 3.06 1.72
N ARG A 88 8.63 2.64 2.89
CA ARG A 88 8.61 3.44 4.11
C ARG A 88 9.27 2.66 5.23
N VAL A 89 10.37 3.20 5.73
CA VAL A 89 11.04 2.67 6.93
C VAL A 89 10.68 3.55 8.12
N PHE A 90 10.03 2.96 9.12
CA PHE A 90 9.74 3.60 10.39
C PHE A 90 10.90 3.39 11.36
N SER A 91 11.83 4.33 11.38
CA SER A 91 13.00 4.33 12.26
C SER A 91 13.30 5.74 12.74
N ARG A 92 13.90 5.87 13.93
CA ARG A 92 14.44 7.15 14.41
C ARG A 92 15.61 7.63 13.54
N GLN A 93 16.31 6.71 12.87
CA GLN A 93 17.39 7.03 11.97
C GLN A 93 16.86 7.06 10.53
N THR A 94 16.88 8.24 9.89
CA THR A 94 16.56 8.41 8.47
C THR A 94 17.76 8.01 7.61
N LYS A 95 18.02 6.71 7.53
CA LYS A 95 19.15 6.15 6.75
C LYS A 95 18.76 4.90 5.96
N TYR A 96 19.65 4.53 5.04
CA TYR A 96 19.56 3.27 4.31
C TYR A 96 19.79 2.07 5.25
N PHE A 97 19.03 1.00 5.03
CA PHE A 97 19.14 -0.24 5.78
C PHE A 97 19.25 -1.44 4.85
N GLN A 98 20.37 -2.16 4.91
CA GLN A 98 20.62 -3.31 4.04
C GLN A 98 19.56 -4.41 4.19
N HIS A 99 19.06 -4.66 5.40
CA HIS A 99 18.03 -5.68 5.61
C HIS A 99 16.69 -5.35 4.93
N VAL A 100 16.38 -4.06 4.72
CA VAL A 100 15.20 -3.63 3.95
C VAL A 100 15.45 -3.86 2.46
N MET A 101 16.66 -3.55 1.97
CA MET A 101 17.03 -3.85 0.58
C MET A 101 16.95 -5.35 0.29
N ASN A 102 17.52 -6.19 1.17
CA ASN A 102 17.43 -7.64 1.07
C ASN A 102 15.97 -8.12 1.08
N GLN A 103 15.11 -7.50 1.89
CA GLN A 103 13.68 -7.81 1.94
C GLN A 103 12.97 -7.50 0.62
N ILE A 104 13.28 -6.35 0.01
CA ILE A 104 12.70 -5.94 -1.28
C ILE A 104 13.06 -6.97 -2.35
N VAL A 105 14.35 -7.29 -2.49
CA VAL A 105 14.85 -8.27 -3.47
C VAL A 105 14.23 -9.64 -3.24
N ALA A 106 14.23 -10.12 -1.99
CA ALA A 106 13.65 -11.40 -1.62
C ALA A 106 12.14 -11.46 -1.92
N CYS A 107 11.40 -10.37 -1.67
CA CYS A 107 9.98 -10.30 -2.00
C CYS A 107 9.75 -10.34 -3.52
N THR A 108 10.46 -9.50 -4.28
CA THR A 108 10.26 -9.38 -5.72
C THR A 108 10.60 -10.67 -6.46
N GLN A 109 11.63 -11.39 -6.03
CA GLN A 109 12.04 -12.66 -6.64
C GLN A 109 11.11 -13.80 -6.25
N ARG A 110 10.84 -13.98 -4.95
CA ARG A 110 9.94 -15.03 -4.43
C ARG A 110 8.55 -14.99 -5.07
N GLU A 111 8.01 -13.78 -5.22
CA GLU A 111 6.67 -13.56 -5.75
C GLU A 111 6.67 -13.39 -7.28
N LYS A 112 7.82 -13.62 -7.95
CA LYS A 112 8.01 -13.55 -9.41
C LYS A 112 7.57 -12.19 -10.00
N LEU A 113 7.78 -11.11 -9.25
CA LEU A 113 7.50 -9.74 -9.66
C LEU A 113 8.65 -9.17 -10.48
N LEU A 114 9.89 -9.53 -10.14
CA LEU A 114 11.08 -9.21 -10.91
C LEU A 114 11.94 -10.46 -11.12
N PRO A 115 12.65 -10.56 -12.25
CA PRO A 115 13.57 -11.66 -12.51
C PRO A 115 14.77 -11.61 -11.57
N GLU A 116 15.40 -12.77 -11.37
CA GLU A 116 16.68 -12.86 -10.68
C GLU A 116 17.80 -12.29 -11.56
N ALA A 117 18.81 -11.70 -10.92
CA ALA A 117 20.02 -11.28 -11.60
C ALA A 117 21.02 -12.44 -11.59
N ALA A 118 21.63 -12.76 -12.73
CA ALA A 118 22.57 -13.87 -12.87
C ALA A 118 23.77 -13.74 -11.91
N ALA A 119 24.40 -14.86 -11.56
CA ALA A 119 25.63 -14.84 -10.79
C ALA A 119 26.78 -14.20 -11.61
N GLN A 120 27.72 -13.55 -10.93
CA GLN A 120 28.89 -12.97 -11.60
C GLN A 120 29.74 -14.07 -12.24
N GLY A 121 30.01 -13.94 -13.54
CA GLY A 121 30.84 -14.88 -14.30
C GLY A 121 30.07 -15.94 -15.10
N GLU A 122 28.75 -16.00 -14.98
CA GLU A 122 27.92 -16.84 -15.84
C GLU A 122 27.48 -16.05 -17.08
N SER A 123 28.03 -16.42 -18.24
CA SER A 123 27.44 -16.08 -19.52
C SER A 123 26.12 -16.84 -19.65
N GLN A 124 25.01 -16.12 -19.76
CA GLN A 124 23.74 -16.79 -20.03
C GLN A 124 23.76 -17.41 -21.42
N ALA A 125 23.70 -18.73 -21.45
CA ALA A 125 22.99 -19.45 -22.49
C ALA A 125 21.53 -19.57 -22.01
N THR A 126 20.64 -18.70 -22.49
CA THR A 126 19.20 -18.85 -22.26
C THR A 126 18.49 -19.00 -23.60
N ASN A 127 18.25 -20.27 -23.96
CA ASN A 127 17.22 -20.69 -24.89
C ASN A 127 15.85 -20.41 -24.24
N THR A 128 15.37 -19.18 -24.29
CA THR A 128 13.99 -18.87 -23.89
C THR A 128 13.16 -18.57 -25.14
N SER A 129 12.16 -19.42 -25.39
CA SER A 129 11.19 -19.28 -26.48
C SER A 129 10.21 -18.10 -26.30
N ASN A 130 10.31 -17.37 -25.18
CA ASN A 130 9.42 -16.27 -24.84
C ASN A 130 10.03 -14.92 -25.24
N PRO A 131 9.23 -14.00 -25.80
CA PRO A 131 9.70 -12.67 -26.14
C PRO A 131 10.13 -11.89 -24.89
N THR A 132 11.27 -11.22 -24.99
CA THR A 132 11.82 -10.31 -23.97
C THR A 132 10.81 -9.22 -23.61
N LYS A 133 10.51 -9.04 -22.32
CA LYS A 133 9.66 -7.94 -21.84
C LYS A 133 10.47 -6.80 -21.25
N LEU A 134 10.00 -5.58 -21.46
CA LEU A 134 10.47 -4.39 -20.77
C LEU A 134 9.64 -4.15 -19.51
N LYS A 135 10.26 -4.33 -18.34
CA LYS A 135 9.67 -4.05 -17.03
C LYS A 135 10.16 -2.72 -16.49
N ALA A 136 9.25 -1.81 -16.15
CA ALA A 136 9.57 -0.59 -15.42
C ALA A 136 9.30 -0.77 -13.93
N VAL A 137 10.22 -0.34 -13.08
CA VAL A 137 10.11 -0.38 -11.63
C VAL A 137 10.08 1.03 -11.10
N LEU A 138 8.91 1.47 -10.62
CA LEU A 138 8.72 2.74 -9.96
C LEU A 138 8.98 2.57 -8.45
N VAL A 139 10.03 3.21 -7.95
CA VAL A 139 10.39 3.19 -6.53
C VAL A 139 10.06 4.54 -5.90
N THR A 140 9.29 4.56 -4.82
CA THR A 140 9.03 5.77 -4.00
C THR A 140 9.60 5.57 -2.61
N SER A 141 10.50 6.46 -2.20
CA SER A 141 11.21 6.36 -0.92
C SER A 141 11.82 7.71 -0.57
N LEU A 142 11.84 8.05 0.73
CA LEU A 142 12.65 9.18 1.21
C LEU A 142 14.15 8.96 0.93
N ASN A 143 14.61 7.71 1.03
CA ASN A 143 16.01 7.32 0.80
C ASN A 143 16.20 6.80 -0.63
N PRO A 144 16.93 7.52 -1.50
CA PRO A 144 17.17 7.11 -2.89
C PRO A 144 18.05 5.87 -3.03
N GLU A 145 18.76 5.48 -1.98
CA GLU A 145 19.67 4.35 -2.00
C GLU A 145 18.97 3.04 -2.38
N TYR A 146 17.69 2.84 -2.00
CA TYR A 146 16.95 1.63 -2.39
C TYR A 146 16.74 1.54 -3.91
N SER A 147 16.36 2.65 -4.56
CA SER A 147 16.22 2.71 -6.01
C SER A 147 17.57 2.55 -6.71
N ASN A 148 18.61 3.22 -6.20
CA ASN A 148 19.96 3.13 -6.77
C ASN A 148 20.51 1.69 -6.68
N ASN A 149 20.32 0.99 -5.56
CA ASN A 149 20.77 -0.41 -5.41
C ASN A 149 20.02 -1.34 -6.37
N LEU A 150 18.70 -1.22 -6.51
CA LEU A 150 17.94 -2.00 -7.49
C LEU A 150 18.39 -1.70 -8.93
N LYS A 151 18.61 -0.41 -9.24
CA LYS A 151 19.08 0.01 -10.56
C LYS A 151 20.44 -0.61 -10.88
N ASN A 152 21.40 -0.52 -9.97
CA ASN A 152 22.74 -1.06 -10.16
C ASN A 152 22.71 -2.59 -10.32
N MET A 153 21.89 -3.28 -9.53
CA MET A 153 21.74 -4.74 -9.62
C MET A 153 21.34 -5.21 -11.04
N TYR A 154 20.38 -4.54 -11.67
CA TYR A 154 19.93 -4.87 -13.03
C TYR A 154 20.76 -4.23 -14.15
N TRP A 155 21.62 -3.27 -13.80
CA TRP A 155 22.57 -2.67 -14.74
C TRP A 155 23.84 -3.52 -14.88
N GLU A 156 24.35 -4.03 -13.76
CA GLU A 156 25.61 -4.78 -13.70
C GLU A 156 25.46 -6.24 -14.13
N ARG A 157 24.24 -6.79 -14.10
CA ARG A 157 23.99 -8.22 -14.29
C ARG A 157 22.80 -8.47 -15.22
N PRO A 158 22.92 -9.39 -16.18
CA PRO A 158 21.78 -9.81 -16.98
C PRO A 158 20.73 -10.53 -16.12
N THR A 159 19.47 -10.42 -16.53
CA THR A 159 18.34 -11.09 -15.87
C THR A 159 18.23 -12.54 -16.31
N THR A 160 17.89 -13.48 -15.42
CA THR A 160 17.77 -14.91 -15.74
C THR A 160 16.71 -15.24 -16.79
N THR A 161 15.77 -14.33 -17.03
CA THR A 161 14.70 -14.48 -18.03
C THR A 161 15.00 -13.79 -19.36
N GLY A 162 16.05 -12.95 -19.43
CA GLY A 162 16.30 -12.04 -20.55
C GLY A 162 15.44 -10.77 -20.54
N ASP A 163 14.53 -10.59 -19.57
CA ASP A 163 13.73 -9.36 -19.42
C ASP A 163 14.61 -8.13 -19.17
N ILE A 164 14.23 -7.00 -19.76
CA ILE A 164 14.89 -5.71 -19.52
C ILE A 164 14.22 -5.04 -18.33
N VAL A 165 14.97 -4.70 -17.29
CA VAL A 165 14.44 -4.01 -16.09
C VAL A 165 14.98 -2.59 -16.02
N LYS A 166 14.07 -1.60 -15.99
CA LYS A 166 14.40 -0.19 -15.79
C LYS A 166 13.88 0.30 -14.45
N VAL A 167 14.73 0.87 -13.63
CA VAL A 167 14.36 1.38 -12.30
C VAL A 167 14.33 2.90 -12.31
N TYR A 168 13.24 3.48 -11.80
CA TYR A 168 12.99 4.92 -11.73
C TYR A 168 12.49 5.32 -10.34
N GLN A 169 12.95 6.47 -9.83
CA GLN A 169 12.45 7.09 -8.60
C GLN A 169 12.20 8.58 -8.86
N PRO A 170 10.98 9.11 -8.63
CA PRO A 170 10.64 10.50 -8.95
C PRO A 170 11.34 11.53 -8.06
N SER A 171 11.20 11.42 -6.73
CA SER A 171 11.77 12.38 -5.78
C SER A 171 12.79 11.74 -4.84
N ARG A 172 13.61 12.56 -4.18
CA ARG A 172 14.65 12.15 -3.23
C ARG A 172 14.62 13.02 -1.98
N GLU A 173 13.43 13.17 -1.38
CA GLU A 173 13.16 14.20 -0.38
C GLU A 173 13.90 14.01 0.97
N ARG A 174 14.50 12.82 1.23
CA ARG A 174 15.28 12.45 2.44
C ARG A 174 14.49 12.42 3.75
N PHE A 175 13.69 13.44 4.02
CA PHE A 175 12.89 13.59 5.22
C PHE A 175 11.49 14.10 4.87
N GLN A 176 10.53 13.79 5.75
CA GLN A 176 9.15 14.24 5.62
C GLN A 176 9.04 15.71 6.02
N GLN A 177 8.37 16.51 5.19
CA GLN A 177 8.21 17.96 5.37
C GLN A 177 6.74 18.35 5.19
N THR A 178 5.88 17.77 6.02
CA THR A 178 4.44 18.05 6.03
C THR A 178 4.17 19.55 6.08
N ASP A 179 3.10 20.00 5.42
CA ASP A 179 2.67 21.41 5.32
C ASP A 179 3.57 22.28 4.45
N LYS A 180 4.58 21.69 3.79
CA LYS A 180 5.29 22.35 2.69
C LYS A 180 4.62 21.99 1.37
N LYS A 181 3.88 22.95 0.81
CA LYS A 181 3.11 22.82 -0.44
C LYS A 181 3.81 21.97 -1.52
N LEU A 182 5.05 22.30 -1.89
CA LEU A 182 5.76 21.57 -2.96
C LEU A 182 6.09 20.12 -2.58
N HIS A 183 6.45 19.88 -1.32
CA HIS A 183 6.73 18.53 -0.80
C HIS A 183 5.46 17.67 -0.85
N ASP A 184 4.35 18.20 -0.36
CA ASP A 184 3.06 17.49 -0.35
C ASP A 184 2.53 17.25 -1.76
N GLN A 185 2.75 18.19 -2.69
CA GLN A 185 2.42 18.01 -4.12
C GLN A 185 3.21 16.87 -4.77
N LYS A 186 4.51 16.77 -4.48
CA LYS A 186 5.34 15.64 -4.96
C LYS A 186 4.90 14.32 -4.34
N ALA A 187 4.63 14.30 -3.04
CA ALA A 187 4.12 13.13 -2.33
C ALA A 187 2.80 12.65 -2.94
N LEU A 188 1.87 13.58 -3.24
CA LEU A 188 0.61 13.26 -3.92
C LEU A 188 0.84 12.72 -5.33
N ALA A 189 1.74 13.34 -6.11
CA ALA A 189 2.09 12.85 -7.44
C ALA A 189 2.67 11.42 -7.40
N GLU A 190 3.51 11.11 -6.41
CA GLU A 190 4.07 9.77 -6.21
C GLU A 190 2.99 8.75 -5.82
N MET A 191 2.02 9.10 -4.95
CA MET A 191 0.89 8.22 -4.64
C MET A 191 0.07 7.89 -5.89
N TYR A 192 -0.17 8.88 -6.75
CA TYR A 192 -0.85 8.69 -8.03
C TYR A 192 -0.02 7.87 -9.04
N LEU A 193 1.30 8.07 -9.12
CA LEU A 193 2.15 7.27 -9.99
C LEU A 193 2.15 5.80 -9.58
N LEU A 194 2.20 5.50 -8.28
CA LEU A 194 2.08 4.13 -7.77
C LEU A 194 0.72 3.50 -8.09
N SER A 195 -0.37 4.27 -8.04
CA SER A 195 -1.71 3.77 -8.36
C SER A 195 -1.90 3.43 -9.84
N LEU A 196 -0.99 3.87 -10.72
CA LEU A 196 -0.98 3.58 -12.16
C LEU A 196 -0.13 2.34 -12.52
N THR A 197 0.39 1.62 -11.52
CA THR A 197 1.20 0.42 -11.75
C THR A 197 0.34 -0.84 -11.85
N ASP A 198 0.81 -1.86 -12.58
CA ASP A 198 0.09 -3.13 -12.73
C ASP A 198 0.14 -3.96 -11.44
N LYS A 199 1.27 -3.90 -10.75
CA LYS A 199 1.54 -4.61 -9.49
C LYS A 199 2.18 -3.64 -8.51
N LEU A 200 1.84 -3.77 -7.24
CA LEU A 200 2.29 -2.87 -6.19
C LEU A 200 2.82 -3.63 -4.98
N ILE A 201 4.01 -3.24 -4.54
CA ILE A 201 4.58 -3.59 -3.23
C ILE A 201 4.42 -2.38 -2.31
N THR A 202 3.88 -2.59 -1.10
CA THR A 202 3.74 -1.55 -0.07
C THR A 202 4.52 -1.89 1.20
N SER A 203 4.86 -0.87 1.98
CA SER A 203 5.47 -1.06 3.29
C SER A 203 4.41 -1.14 4.38
N SER A 204 4.54 -2.13 5.27
CA SER A 204 3.70 -2.30 6.45
C SER A 204 3.51 -0.99 7.23
N SER A 205 2.27 -0.70 7.62
CA SER A 205 1.79 0.50 8.33
C SER A 205 1.89 1.81 7.56
N SER A 206 2.26 1.80 6.28
CA SER A 206 2.38 3.01 5.47
C SER A 206 1.04 3.43 4.86
N THR A 207 0.44 4.49 5.42
CA THR A 207 -0.79 5.09 4.85
C THR A 207 -0.57 5.65 3.45
N PHE A 208 0.66 6.06 3.10
CA PHE A 208 1.04 6.42 1.74
C PHE A 208 0.79 5.26 0.76
N GLY A 209 1.17 4.04 1.14
CA GLY A 209 0.90 2.83 0.38
C GLY A 209 -0.60 2.51 0.30
N TYR A 210 -1.34 2.72 1.39
CA TYR A 210 -2.80 2.51 1.40
C TYR A 210 -3.54 3.44 0.44
N VAL A 211 -3.11 4.71 0.34
CA VAL A 211 -3.70 5.65 -0.62
C VAL A 211 -3.41 5.20 -2.04
N ALA A 212 -2.16 4.86 -2.37
CA ALA A 212 -1.79 4.42 -3.72
C ALA A 212 -2.54 3.14 -4.14
N GLN A 213 -2.54 2.11 -3.28
CA GLN A 213 -3.20 0.84 -3.59
C GLN A 213 -4.73 1.04 -3.71
N GLY A 214 -5.30 1.90 -2.87
CA GLY A 214 -6.72 2.19 -2.84
C GLY A 214 -7.18 3.02 -4.04
N LEU A 215 -6.39 3.98 -4.51
CA LEU A 215 -6.70 4.72 -5.75
C LEU A 215 -6.62 3.82 -7.00
N GLY A 216 -5.65 2.91 -7.03
CA GLY A 216 -5.41 2.03 -8.17
C GLY A 216 -6.29 0.77 -8.20
N GLY A 217 -7.03 0.49 -7.12
CA GLY A 217 -7.75 -0.77 -6.99
C GLY A 217 -6.81 -1.98 -6.89
N LEU A 218 -5.62 -1.78 -6.31
CA LEU A 218 -4.54 -2.75 -6.31
C LEU A 218 -4.51 -3.51 -5.00
N LYS A 219 -4.57 -4.84 -5.06
CA LYS A 219 -4.27 -5.71 -3.92
C LYS A 219 -2.75 -5.89 -3.82
N PRO A 220 -2.06 -5.27 -2.84
CA PRO A 220 -0.59 -5.17 -2.85
C PRO A 220 0.08 -6.46 -2.37
N TRP A 221 1.40 -6.55 -2.55
CA TRP A 221 2.29 -7.35 -1.70
C TRP A 221 2.86 -6.46 -0.60
N ILE A 222 2.77 -6.90 0.65
CA ILE A 222 3.11 -6.09 1.81
C ILE A 222 4.46 -6.53 2.36
N LEU A 223 5.45 -5.65 2.35
CA LEU A 223 6.71 -5.82 3.07
C LEU A 223 6.42 -5.75 4.58
N TYR A 224 6.57 -6.88 5.27
CA TYR A 224 6.36 -6.93 6.72
C TYR A 224 7.35 -6.04 7.48
N THR A 225 6.93 -5.50 8.61
CA THR A 225 7.82 -4.69 9.46
C THR A 225 9.02 -5.50 9.95
N PRO A 226 10.27 -5.11 9.64
CA PRO A 226 11.47 -5.74 10.17
C PRO A 226 11.52 -5.69 11.70
N LYS A 227 11.97 -6.78 12.33
CA LYS A 227 12.24 -6.83 13.79
C LYS A 227 13.72 -6.97 14.04
N LYS A 228 14.25 -6.20 15.00
CA LYS A 228 15.68 -6.22 15.39
C LYS A 228 16.63 -6.08 14.18
N PHE A 229 16.28 -5.22 13.21
CA PHE A 229 17.06 -4.96 11.99
C PHE A 229 17.35 -6.21 11.13
N LYS A 230 16.47 -7.22 11.18
CA LYS A 230 16.56 -8.44 10.36
C LYS A 230 15.45 -8.46 9.31
N THR A 231 15.80 -8.97 8.13
CA THR A 231 14.84 -9.23 7.04
C THR A 231 13.80 -10.25 7.51
N PRO A 232 12.50 -9.93 7.45
CA PRO A 232 11.44 -10.88 7.75
C PRO A 232 11.48 -12.13 6.86
N ASN A 233 11.04 -13.27 7.41
CA ASN A 233 10.75 -14.48 6.65
C ASN A 233 9.33 -14.96 7.02
N PRO A 234 8.37 -14.99 6.08
CA PRO A 234 8.48 -14.53 4.68
C PRO A 234 8.80 -13.02 4.55
N PRO A 235 9.43 -12.56 3.45
CA PRO A 235 9.80 -11.15 3.27
C PRO A 235 8.59 -10.25 3.00
N CYS A 236 7.55 -10.79 2.35
CA CYS A 236 6.28 -10.13 2.12
C CYS A 236 5.15 -11.17 2.04
N GLY A 237 3.92 -10.69 2.00
CA GLY A 237 2.74 -11.51 1.70
C GLY A 237 1.72 -10.71 0.92
N ARG A 238 0.86 -11.39 0.15
CA ARG A 238 -0.22 -10.73 -0.56
C ARG A 238 -1.24 -10.19 0.44
N GLY A 239 -1.69 -8.96 0.24
CA GLY A 239 -2.81 -8.40 1.00
C GLY A 239 -4.09 -9.20 0.77
N VAL A 240 -4.94 -9.27 1.78
CA VAL A 240 -6.28 -9.88 1.76
C VAL A 240 -7.24 -9.05 0.92
N SER A 241 -7.08 -7.72 0.89
CA SER A 241 -7.87 -6.79 0.10
C SER A 241 -7.09 -5.50 -0.19
N MET A 242 -7.63 -4.66 -1.09
CA MET A 242 -7.08 -3.33 -1.40
C MET A 242 -7.40 -2.26 -0.35
N GLU A 243 -8.23 -2.57 0.65
CA GLU A 243 -8.63 -1.60 1.67
C GLU A 243 -7.48 -1.15 2.59
N PRO A 244 -7.48 0.15 2.99
CA PRO A 244 -6.59 0.65 4.03
C PRO A 244 -6.82 -0.03 5.38
N CYS A 245 -5.78 -0.09 6.20
CA CYS A 245 -5.89 -0.54 7.59
C CYS A 245 -6.32 0.60 8.51
N PHE A 246 -7.37 0.38 9.32
CA PHE A 246 -7.64 1.17 10.51
C PHE A 246 -6.60 0.84 11.58
N LEU A 247 -5.54 1.64 11.65
CA LEU A 247 -4.36 1.32 12.47
C LEU A 247 -4.62 1.30 13.99
N LYS A 248 -5.63 2.03 14.49
CA LYS A 248 -5.94 2.13 15.93
C LYS A 248 -7.45 1.99 16.19
N PRO A 249 -8.01 0.79 16.02
CA PRO A 249 -9.42 0.54 16.25
C PRO A 249 -9.75 0.60 17.75
N PRO A 250 -10.99 0.93 18.12
CA PRO A 250 -11.44 0.89 19.51
C PRO A 250 -11.32 -0.53 20.08
N ALA A 251 -10.84 -0.64 21.33
CA ALA A 251 -10.64 -1.92 22.02
C ALA A 251 -11.87 -2.39 22.84
N HIS A 252 -12.94 -1.61 22.90
CA HIS A 252 -14.07 -1.83 23.80
C HIS A 252 -15.39 -2.02 23.05
N ARG A 253 -16.27 -2.90 23.56
CA ARG A 253 -17.66 -2.98 23.13
C ARG A 253 -18.48 -1.85 23.73
N CYS A 254 -19.55 -1.52 23.04
CA CYS A 254 -20.59 -0.59 23.47
C CYS A 254 -21.44 -1.13 24.63
N GLU A 255 -21.46 -2.45 24.83
CA GLU A 255 -22.39 -3.13 25.76
C GLU A 255 -21.71 -4.06 26.78
N ALA A 256 -20.38 -4.29 26.71
CA ALA A 256 -19.70 -5.24 27.61
C ALA A 256 -18.44 -4.64 28.27
N LYS A 257 -18.24 -4.97 29.56
CA LYS A 257 -17.09 -4.56 30.39
C LYS A 257 -15.76 -5.28 30.06
N LYS A 258 -15.72 -6.17 29.07
CA LYS A 258 -14.52 -6.92 28.65
C LYS A 258 -14.19 -6.69 27.16
N GLY A 259 -12.91 -6.64 26.84
CA GLY A 259 -12.42 -6.52 25.45
C GLY A 259 -12.70 -7.78 24.64
N ILE A 260 -13.19 -7.62 23.41
CA ILE A 260 -13.43 -8.70 22.44
C ILE A 260 -12.63 -8.40 21.18
N ASN A 261 -12.18 -9.46 20.49
CA ASN A 261 -11.56 -9.33 19.19
C ASN A 261 -12.58 -8.80 18.16
N THR A 262 -12.47 -7.52 17.81
CA THR A 262 -13.35 -6.82 16.87
C THR A 262 -13.28 -7.36 15.44
N ALA A 263 -12.18 -8.03 15.08
CA ALA A 263 -11.99 -8.69 13.77
C ALA A 263 -12.72 -10.04 13.63
N LYS A 264 -13.51 -10.44 14.64
CA LYS A 264 -14.31 -11.67 14.62
C LYS A 264 -15.81 -11.42 14.77
N ILE A 265 -16.25 -10.16 14.73
CA ILE A 265 -17.66 -9.80 14.92
C ILE A 265 -18.45 -10.05 13.63
N VAL A 266 -17.89 -9.71 12.48
CA VAL A 266 -18.49 -9.91 11.16
C VAL A 266 -17.44 -10.48 10.19
N PRO A 267 -17.82 -11.28 9.18
CA PRO A 267 -16.87 -11.96 8.30
C PRO A 267 -16.03 -11.00 7.46
N PHE A 268 -16.61 -9.85 7.08
CA PHE A 268 -15.98 -8.84 6.23
C PHE A 268 -15.11 -7.80 6.97
N VAL A 269 -14.91 -7.94 8.28
CA VAL A 269 -13.95 -7.11 9.06
C VAL A 269 -12.90 -8.04 9.64
N ARG A 270 -11.66 -7.93 9.17
CA ARG A 270 -10.53 -8.77 9.60
C ARG A 270 -9.39 -7.93 10.16
N HIS A 271 -8.44 -8.57 10.84
CA HIS A 271 -7.19 -7.92 11.21
C HIS A 271 -6.36 -7.62 9.97
N CYS A 272 -5.59 -6.54 10.02
CA CYS A 272 -4.65 -6.22 8.97
C CYS A 272 -3.47 -7.20 8.97
N GLU A 273 -2.95 -7.48 7.79
CA GLU A 273 -1.86 -8.42 7.52
C GLU A 273 -0.53 -7.89 8.06
N ASP A 274 -0.44 -6.58 8.17
CA ASP A 274 0.78 -5.83 8.38
C ASP A 274 0.95 -5.38 9.84
N LEU A 275 -0.10 -5.51 10.65
CA LEU A 275 -0.11 -5.32 12.09
C LEU A 275 -0.51 -6.64 12.77
N ARG A 276 0.47 -7.37 13.31
CA ARG A 276 0.19 -8.64 14.00
C ARG A 276 -0.84 -8.45 15.11
N HIS A 277 -2.04 -9.01 14.91
CA HIS A 277 -3.16 -9.04 15.85
C HIS A 277 -3.69 -7.65 16.28
N TYR A 278 -3.48 -6.64 15.44
CA TYR A 278 -3.98 -5.29 15.67
C TYR A 278 -4.43 -4.66 14.36
N GLY A 279 -5.15 -3.54 14.45
CA GLY A 279 -5.78 -2.93 13.28
C GLY A 279 -6.97 -3.71 12.74
N LEU A 280 -7.80 -3.04 11.96
CA LEU A 280 -8.94 -3.61 11.26
C LEU A 280 -8.94 -3.17 9.81
N LYS A 281 -9.34 -4.05 8.89
CA LYS A 281 -9.61 -3.71 7.50
C LYS A 281 -10.81 -4.48 6.97
N LEU A 282 -11.42 -3.94 5.93
CA LEU A 282 -12.52 -4.61 5.25
C LEU A 282 -11.99 -5.62 4.25
N VAL A 283 -12.69 -6.74 4.12
CA VAL A 283 -12.45 -7.78 3.12
C VAL A 283 -13.78 -8.15 2.48
N ASP A 284 -13.74 -8.51 1.21
CA ASP A 284 -14.89 -9.11 0.55
C ASP A 284 -14.83 -10.63 0.77
N ASP A 285 -15.69 -11.14 1.65
CA ASP A 285 -15.80 -12.58 1.92
C ASP A 285 -17.10 -13.08 1.28
N THR A 286 -17.02 -13.45 0.00
CA THR A 286 -18.16 -13.99 -0.77
C THR A 286 -18.52 -15.42 -0.38
N LYS A 287 -17.81 -16.04 0.58
CA LYS A 287 -18.03 -17.42 0.99
C LYS A 287 -19.06 -17.60 2.12
N ASP A 288 -19.42 -16.53 2.82
CA ASP A 288 -20.35 -16.57 3.96
C ASP A 288 -21.70 -15.87 3.66
N GLU A 289 -22.03 -15.62 2.38
CA GLU A 289 -23.32 -15.01 1.96
C GLU A 289 -24.36 -16.03 1.45
N LEU A 290 -24.23 -17.31 1.83
CA LEU A 290 -25.24 -18.37 1.59
C LEU A 290 -25.53 -19.15 2.87
#